data_AF-A0A223PHI9-F1
#
_entry.id   AF-A0A223PHI9-F1
#
_cell.length_a   1.000
_cell.length_b   1.000
_cell.length_c   1.000
_cell.angle_alpha   90.00
_cell.angle_beta   90.00
_cell.angle_gamma   90.00
#
_symmetry.space_group_name_H-M   'P 1'
#
loop_
_entity.id
_entity.type
_entity.pdbx_description
1 polymer ?
#
loop_
_entity_poly.entity_id
_entity_poly.type
_entity_poly.pdbx_seq_one_letter_code
_entity_poly.pdbx_strand_id
1 'polypeptide(L)'
;MAQQSDDSSWWQSAKNHASEIIDKGDDAVYVSGWAHHGRSTYTKEKLNELNEHAWGLGYGKTMRNEDGNDESLYGFVLKDSHRHPQIMAGYAYEWVFPISHTPLEVGIGGTAMLMSRQDYFGGVPFPVPLPLASIGTKKAKIMFSYVPRLSPNKNSGDVLLVFGRIEM
;
A
#
# COMPACT_ATOMS: atom_id res chain seq x y z
N MET A 1 -3.92 23.46 31.67
CA MET A 1 -4.39 22.11 31.29
C MET A 1 -5.45 22.28 30.21
N ALA A 2 -5.07 22.19 28.93
CA ALA A 2 -5.99 22.41 27.80
C ALA A 2 -5.57 21.60 26.56
N GLN A 3 -5.09 20.37 26.77
CA GLN A 3 -4.59 19.50 25.69
C GLN A 3 -5.27 18.12 25.66
N GLN A 4 -6.19 17.85 26.60
CA GLN A 4 -6.86 16.54 26.73
C GLN A 4 -8.17 16.43 25.94
N SER A 5 -8.82 17.54 25.57
CA SER A 5 -10.12 17.52 24.88
C SER A 5 -10.00 17.20 23.40
N ASP A 6 -9.07 17.85 22.71
CA ASP A 6 -8.91 17.68 21.26
C ASP A 6 -8.32 16.31 20.91
N ASP A 7 -7.40 15.81 21.74
CA ASP A 7 -6.78 14.49 21.55
C ASP A 7 -7.79 13.33 21.60
N SER A 8 -8.79 13.46 22.48
CA SER A 8 -9.87 12.47 22.56
C SER A 8 -10.79 12.48 21.34
N SER A 9 -10.97 13.65 20.70
CA SER A 9 -11.93 13.84 19.61
C SER A 9 -11.43 13.32 18.26
N TRP A 10 -10.17 13.64 17.89
CA TRP A 10 -9.61 13.15 16.63
C TRP A 10 -9.36 11.64 16.67
N TRP A 11 -8.94 11.10 17.81
CA TRP A 11 -8.72 9.67 17.98
C TRP A 11 -10.04 8.89 17.86
N GLN A 12 -11.10 9.38 18.50
CA GLN A 12 -12.42 8.79 18.39
C GLN A 12 -12.94 8.85 16.95
N SER A 13 -12.69 9.95 16.24
CA SER A 13 -13.06 10.11 14.83
C SER A 13 -12.32 9.10 13.95
N ALA A 14 -11.00 8.95 14.11
CA ALA A 14 -10.21 7.96 13.38
C ALA A 14 -10.68 6.51 13.66
N LYS A 15 -11.00 6.21 14.92
CA LYS A 15 -11.53 4.89 15.31
C LYS A 15 -12.90 4.62 14.70
N ASN A 16 -13.79 5.62 14.71
CA ASN A 16 -15.11 5.50 14.11
C ASN A 16 -15.01 5.28 12.61
N HIS A 17 -14.15 6.04 11.94
CA HIS A 17 -13.91 5.91 10.50
C HIS A 17 -13.33 4.54 10.12
N ALA A 18 -12.35 4.06 10.89
CA ALA A 18 -11.82 2.72 10.70
C ALA A 18 -12.89 1.63 10.91
N SER A 19 -13.76 1.80 11.92
CA SER A 19 -14.87 0.87 12.17
C SER A 19 -15.88 0.90 11.02
N GLU A 20 -16.15 2.08 10.45
CA GLU A 20 -17.03 2.21 9.28
C GLU A 20 -16.49 1.45 8.06
N ILE A 21 -15.19 1.56 7.76
CA ILE A 21 -14.56 0.79 6.68
C ILE A 21 -14.67 -0.72 6.96
N ILE A 22 -14.49 -1.15 8.20
CA ILE A 22 -14.61 -2.56 8.59
C ILE A 22 -16.05 -3.07 8.44
N ASP A 23 -17.04 -2.29 8.86
CA ASP A 23 -18.43 -2.71 8.89
C ASP A 23 -19.11 -2.62 7.52
N LYS A 24 -18.75 -1.62 6.70
CA LYS A 24 -19.41 -1.31 5.43
C LYS A 24 -18.58 -1.61 4.19
N GLY A 25 -17.26 -1.79 4.32
CA GLY A 25 -16.39 -2.06 3.17
C GLY A 25 -16.58 -3.47 2.61
N ASP A 26 -16.34 -3.63 1.31
CA ASP A 26 -16.29 -4.92 0.64
C ASP A 26 -15.01 -5.66 1.08
N ASP A 27 -15.09 -6.99 1.16
CA ASP A 27 -13.91 -7.80 1.43
C ASP A 27 -12.97 -7.77 0.22
N ALA A 28 -11.68 -7.50 0.47
CA ALA A 28 -10.69 -7.37 -0.59
C ALA A 28 -9.53 -8.35 -0.39
N VAL A 29 -9.13 -9.03 -1.46
CA VAL A 29 -7.91 -9.84 -1.52
C VAL A 29 -6.84 -9.10 -2.31
N TYR A 30 -5.62 -9.11 -1.78
CA TYR A 30 -4.45 -8.50 -2.41
C TYR A 30 -3.47 -9.58 -2.84
N VAL A 31 -2.99 -9.53 -4.08
CA VAL A 31 -2.03 -10.49 -4.60
C VAL A 31 -0.90 -9.76 -5.29
N SER A 32 0.34 -9.93 -4.84
CA SER A 32 1.53 -9.37 -5.50
C SER A 32 2.30 -10.45 -6.23
N GLY A 33 3.10 -10.05 -7.22
CA GLY A 33 3.97 -10.97 -7.95
C GLY A 33 5.24 -10.33 -8.52
N TRP A 34 5.29 -9.00 -8.62
CA TRP A 34 6.39 -8.30 -9.26
C TRP A 34 6.79 -7.02 -8.52
N ALA A 35 8.09 -6.86 -8.34
CA ALA A 35 8.71 -5.62 -7.92
C ALA A 35 9.83 -5.25 -8.91
N HIS A 36 10.02 -3.97 -9.17
CA HIS A 36 11.05 -3.48 -10.07
C HIS A 36 11.99 -2.52 -9.35
N HIS A 37 13.29 -2.82 -9.38
CA HIS A 37 14.32 -1.93 -8.88
C HIS A 37 14.85 -1.05 -10.00
N GLY A 38 14.85 0.27 -9.80
CA GLY A 38 15.26 1.23 -10.81
C GLY A 38 16.70 1.00 -11.30
N ARG A 39 16.83 0.81 -12.62
CA ARG A 39 18.09 0.40 -13.26
C ARG A 39 19.19 1.46 -13.22
N SER A 40 18.83 2.72 -12.97
CA SER A 40 19.77 3.83 -12.77
C SER A 40 20.27 3.96 -11.31
N THR A 41 19.57 3.32 -10.36
CA THR A 41 19.85 3.45 -8.91
C THR A 41 20.73 2.31 -8.37
N TYR A 42 20.61 1.11 -8.93
CA TYR A 42 21.35 -0.09 -8.48
C TYR A 42 22.43 -0.51 -9.48
N THR A 43 23.57 -1.00 -8.98
CA THR A 43 24.58 -1.62 -9.86
C THR A 43 24.06 -2.95 -10.39
N LYS A 44 24.60 -3.42 -11.53
CA LYS A 44 24.19 -4.71 -12.12
C LYS A 44 24.45 -5.88 -11.18
N GLU A 45 25.58 -5.84 -10.47
CA GLU A 45 25.95 -6.84 -9.48
C GLU A 45 24.90 -6.89 -8.36
N LYS A 46 24.44 -5.73 -7.88
CA LYS A 46 23.42 -5.68 -6.83
C LYS A 46 22.04 -6.13 -7.33
N LEU A 47 21.64 -5.74 -8.54
CA LEU A 47 20.37 -6.18 -9.14
C LEU A 47 20.26 -7.70 -9.25
N ASN A 48 21.36 -8.40 -9.56
CA ASN A 48 21.38 -9.86 -9.68
C ASN A 48 21.16 -10.58 -8.35
N GLU A 49 21.41 -9.91 -7.21
CA GLU A 49 21.14 -10.47 -5.87
C GLU A 49 19.68 -10.29 -5.45
N LEU A 50 19.03 -9.22 -5.93
CA LEU A 50 17.70 -8.79 -5.51
C LEU A 50 16.60 -9.63 -6.16
N ASN A 51 15.61 -10.01 -5.35
CA ASN A 51 14.41 -10.67 -5.82
C ASN A 51 13.39 -9.65 -6.37
N GLU A 52 13.02 -9.79 -7.64
CA GLU A 52 11.93 -9.04 -8.28
C GLU A 52 10.60 -9.82 -8.30
N HIS A 53 10.62 -11.09 -7.88
CA HIS A 53 9.40 -11.91 -7.72
C HIS A 53 8.82 -11.71 -6.32
N ALA A 54 8.17 -10.58 -6.11
CA ALA A 54 7.57 -10.17 -4.84
C ALA A 54 6.21 -10.84 -4.60
N TRP A 55 6.17 -12.18 -4.64
CA TRP A 55 4.94 -12.93 -4.39
C TRP A 55 4.43 -12.70 -2.96
N GLY A 56 3.13 -12.46 -2.84
CA GLY A 56 2.50 -12.16 -1.57
C GLY A 56 0.99 -12.26 -1.63
N LEU A 57 0.38 -12.34 -0.44
CA LEU A 57 -1.05 -12.40 -0.25
C LEU A 57 -1.45 -11.45 0.89
N GLY A 58 -2.55 -10.75 0.69
CA GLY A 58 -3.15 -9.87 1.69
C GLY A 58 -4.65 -9.95 1.68
N TYR A 59 -5.24 -9.40 2.73
CA TYR A 59 -6.67 -9.28 2.91
C TYR A 59 -6.99 -7.93 3.56
N GLY A 60 -8.17 -7.39 3.26
CA GLY A 60 -8.60 -6.13 3.82
C GLY A 60 -10.07 -5.84 3.57
N LYS A 61 -10.45 -4.61 3.88
CA LYS A 61 -11.76 -4.02 3.64
C LYS A 61 -11.58 -2.78 2.80
N THR A 62 -12.33 -2.66 1.70
CA THR A 62 -12.30 -1.48 0.83
C THR A 62 -13.70 -0.88 0.75
N MET A 63 -13.79 0.43 1.00
CA MET A 63 -15.03 1.18 0.94
C MET A 63 -14.88 2.31 -0.08
N ARG A 64 -15.85 2.44 -0.98
CA ARG A 64 -16.02 3.62 -1.83
C ARG A 64 -16.79 4.68 -1.03
N ASN A 65 -16.15 5.80 -0.70
CA ASN A 65 -16.78 6.86 0.08
C ASN A 65 -17.76 7.71 -0.74
N GLU A 66 -18.43 8.65 -0.07
CA GLU A 66 -19.47 9.51 -0.66
C GLU A 66 -18.94 10.38 -1.81
N ASP A 67 -17.66 10.76 -1.77
CA ASP A 67 -16.99 11.52 -2.83
C ASP A 67 -16.59 10.65 -4.04
N GLY A 68 -16.83 9.34 -3.98
CA GLY A 68 -16.49 8.41 -5.05
C GLY A 68 -15.03 7.94 -5.03
N ASN A 69 -14.32 8.11 -3.91
CA ASN A 69 -12.92 7.70 -3.73
C ASN A 69 -12.80 6.39 -2.93
N ASP A 70 -11.71 5.64 -3.14
CA ASP A 70 -11.50 4.36 -2.45
C ASP A 70 -10.72 4.56 -1.15
N GLU A 71 -11.19 3.93 -0.08
CA GLU A 71 -10.53 3.86 1.22
C GLU A 71 -10.37 2.40 1.62
N SER A 72 -9.18 1.99 2.07
CA SER A 72 -8.92 0.59 2.40
C SER A 72 -8.16 0.43 3.71
N LEU A 73 -8.57 -0.54 4.51
CA LEU A 73 -7.78 -1.10 5.60
C LEU A 73 -7.29 -2.49 5.21
N TYR A 74 -5.98 -2.74 5.28
CA TYR A 74 -5.41 -3.98 4.76
C TYR A 74 -4.29 -4.53 5.64
N GLY A 75 -4.13 -5.85 5.56
CA GLY A 75 -2.92 -6.56 5.96
C GLY A 75 -2.36 -7.32 4.76
N PHE A 76 -1.04 -7.29 4.58
CA PHE A 76 -0.39 -7.83 3.38
C PHE A 76 0.99 -8.41 3.72
N VAL A 77 1.22 -9.67 3.38
CA VAL A 77 2.52 -10.32 3.52
C VAL A 77 3.08 -10.64 2.15
N LEU A 78 4.30 -10.18 1.88
CA LEU A 78 4.99 -10.46 0.62
C LEU A 78 6.44 -10.85 0.85
N LYS A 79 7.05 -11.47 -0.16
CA LYS A 79 8.46 -11.81 -0.18
C LYS A 79 9.30 -10.59 -0.57
N ASP A 80 10.19 -10.16 0.31
CA ASP A 80 11.08 -9.01 0.08
C ASP A 80 12.21 -9.32 -0.93
N SER A 81 13.07 -8.32 -1.14
CA SER A 81 14.20 -8.42 -2.06
C SER A 81 15.28 -9.42 -1.62
N HIS A 82 15.34 -9.76 -0.32
CA HIS A 82 16.24 -10.76 0.27
C HIS A 82 15.56 -12.12 0.49
N ARG A 83 14.33 -12.29 -0.01
CA ARG A 83 13.54 -13.53 0.06
C ARG A 83 12.98 -13.83 1.46
N HIS A 84 12.91 -12.83 2.34
CA HIS A 84 12.28 -12.91 3.66
C HIS A 84 10.84 -12.38 3.63
N PRO A 85 9.99 -12.77 4.61
CA PRO A 85 8.67 -12.19 4.75
C PRO A 85 8.75 -10.70 5.14
N GLN A 86 8.09 -9.86 4.35
CA GLN A 86 7.74 -8.47 4.68
C GLN A 86 6.25 -8.42 5.02
N ILE A 87 5.94 -7.95 6.22
CA ILE A 87 4.56 -7.80 6.71
C ILE A 87 4.20 -6.33 6.67
N MET A 88 3.01 -6.02 6.16
CA MET A 88 2.47 -4.67 6.06
C MET A 88 1.05 -4.66 6.59
N ALA A 89 0.68 -3.61 7.31
CA ALA A 89 -0.70 -3.33 7.66
C ALA A 89 -0.93 -1.82 7.66
N GLY A 90 -2.01 -1.36 7.04
CA GLY A 90 -2.19 0.08 6.89
C GLY A 90 -3.54 0.51 6.34
N TYR A 91 -3.61 1.82 6.14
CA TYR A 91 -4.72 2.52 5.53
C TYR A 91 -4.28 3.10 4.19
N ALA A 92 -5.09 2.89 3.14
CA ALA A 92 -4.88 3.46 1.82
C ALA A 92 -6.07 4.32 1.40
N TYR A 93 -5.77 5.42 0.71
CA TYR A 93 -6.75 6.31 0.08
C TYR A 93 -6.35 6.53 -1.37
N GLU A 94 -7.29 6.41 -2.31
CA GLU A 94 -7.11 6.78 -3.71
C GLU A 94 -8.24 7.68 -4.19
N TRP A 95 -7.88 8.82 -4.77
CA TRP A 95 -8.79 9.57 -5.62
C TRP A 95 -9.06 8.77 -6.89
N VAL A 96 -10.34 8.57 -7.21
CA VAL A 96 -10.76 7.71 -8.32
C VAL A 96 -11.34 8.55 -9.46
N PHE A 97 -10.84 8.31 -10.67
CA PHE A 97 -11.27 8.99 -11.88
C PHE A 97 -11.86 7.98 -12.87
N PRO A 98 -13.19 7.98 -13.08
CA PRO A 98 -13.82 7.08 -14.04
C PRO A 98 -13.46 7.46 -15.48
N ILE A 99 -13.28 6.46 -16.34
CA ILE A 99 -13.06 6.65 -17.78
C ILE A 99 -14.42 6.61 -18.49
N SER A 100 -14.81 7.74 -19.08
CA SER A 100 -16.11 7.93 -19.74
C SER A 100 -16.48 6.79 -20.68
N HIS A 101 -17.73 6.32 -20.57
CA HIS A 101 -18.32 5.24 -21.38
C HIS A 101 -17.63 3.86 -21.22
N THR A 102 -16.88 3.65 -20.14
CA THR A 102 -16.27 2.35 -19.83
C THR A 102 -16.48 1.97 -18.36
N PRO A 103 -16.33 0.69 -17.99
CA PRO A 103 -16.27 0.28 -16.59
C PRO A 103 -14.91 0.55 -15.94
N LEU A 104 -13.95 1.14 -16.68
CA LEU A 104 -12.60 1.37 -16.21
C LEU A 104 -12.51 2.69 -15.42
N GLU A 105 -11.63 2.70 -14.44
CA GLU A 105 -11.27 3.84 -13.63
C GLU A 105 -9.77 3.80 -13.33
N VAL A 106 -9.20 4.98 -13.13
CA VAL A 106 -7.82 5.15 -12.67
C VAL A 106 -7.82 5.76 -11.28
N GLY A 107 -6.85 5.36 -10.46
CA GLY A 107 -6.66 5.88 -9.11
C GLY A 107 -5.30 6.52 -8.94
N ILE A 108 -5.23 7.55 -8.11
CA ILE A 108 -3.97 8.07 -7.57
C ILE A 108 -4.16 8.35 -6.09
N GLY A 109 -3.15 8.13 -5.27
CA GLY A 109 -3.28 8.36 -3.84
C GLY A 109 -2.06 7.95 -3.05
N GLY A 110 -2.30 7.42 -1.86
CA GLY A 110 -1.25 6.99 -0.97
C GLY A 110 -1.71 6.02 0.10
N THR A 111 -0.74 5.38 0.71
CA THR A 111 -0.93 4.52 1.88
C THR A 111 -0.06 4.99 3.03
N ALA A 112 -0.61 4.92 4.24
CA ALA A 112 0.13 5.00 5.49
C ALA A 112 0.05 3.64 6.19
N MET A 113 1.21 3.00 6.35
CA MET A 113 1.26 1.64 6.88
C MET A 113 2.39 1.43 7.88
N LEU A 114 2.23 0.42 8.72
CA LEU A 114 3.35 -0.20 9.43
C LEU A 114 3.92 -1.31 8.55
N MET A 115 5.25 -1.33 8.44
CA MET A 115 5.99 -2.37 7.74
C MET A 115 6.97 -3.03 8.71
N SER A 116 7.07 -4.36 8.65
CA SER A 116 8.11 -5.13 9.33
C SER A 116 8.90 -5.93 8.31
N ARG A 117 10.24 -5.87 8.43
CA ARG A 117 11.19 -6.66 7.64
C ARG A 117 12.33 -7.12 8.52
N GLN A 118 12.84 -8.34 8.31
CA GLN A 118 13.95 -8.86 9.11
C GLN A 118 15.25 -8.06 8.91
N ASP A 119 15.50 -7.59 7.69
CA ASP A 119 16.69 -6.82 7.32
C ASP A 119 16.65 -5.34 7.76
N TYR A 120 15.50 -4.85 8.25
CA TYR A 120 15.34 -3.50 8.81
C TYR A 120 14.91 -3.55 10.27
N PHE A 121 15.64 -2.85 11.14
CA PHE A 121 15.33 -2.77 12.57
C PHE A 121 15.08 -4.12 13.27
N GLY A 122 15.65 -5.22 12.74
CA GLY A 122 15.48 -6.57 13.29
C GLY A 122 14.03 -7.06 13.31
N GLY A 123 13.18 -6.59 12.40
CA GLY A 123 11.76 -6.96 12.34
C GLY A 123 10.83 -6.08 13.17
N VAL A 124 11.32 -5.06 13.88
CA VAL A 124 10.46 -4.10 14.58
C VAL A 124 9.63 -3.32 13.55
N PRO A 125 8.28 -3.27 13.66
CA PRO A 125 7.45 -2.52 12.73
C PRO A 125 7.77 -1.02 12.74
N PHE A 126 7.84 -0.40 11.56
CA PHE A 126 8.11 1.03 11.39
C PHE A 126 7.11 1.67 10.41
N PRO A 127 6.77 2.96 10.58
CA PRO A 127 5.82 3.64 9.71
C PRO A 127 6.43 3.92 8.33
N VAL A 128 5.65 3.69 7.28
CA VAL A 128 6.02 3.93 5.88
C VAL A 128 4.82 4.55 5.16
N PRO A 129 4.91 5.81 4.74
CA PRO A 129 4.00 6.38 3.76
C PRO A 129 4.51 6.10 2.34
N LEU A 130 3.65 5.63 1.44
CA LEU A 130 3.99 5.43 0.02
C LEU A 130 2.92 5.98 -0.92
N PRO A 131 3.29 6.55 -2.07
CA PRO A 131 2.35 6.84 -3.14
C PRO A 131 1.72 5.55 -3.69
N LEU A 132 0.47 5.70 -4.16
CA LEU A 132 -0.29 4.68 -4.85
C LEU A 132 -0.80 5.21 -6.20
N ALA A 133 -0.94 4.29 -7.15
CA ALA A 133 -1.73 4.49 -8.36
C ALA A 133 -2.43 3.17 -8.70
N SER A 134 -3.53 3.26 -9.45
CA SER A 134 -4.26 2.06 -9.88
C SER A 134 -4.97 2.25 -11.21
N ILE A 135 -5.29 1.12 -11.84
CA ILE A 135 -6.17 1.05 -12.99
C ILE A 135 -6.97 -0.24 -12.92
N GLY A 136 -8.25 -0.16 -13.26
CA GLY A 136 -9.11 -1.33 -13.32
C GLY A 136 -10.57 -0.97 -13.28
N THR A 137 -11.37 -1.85 -12.71
CA THR A 137 -12.79 -1.61 -12.43
C THR A 137 -12.98 -1.38 -10.94
N LYS A 138 -14.20 -1.02 -10.53
CA LYS A 138 -14.56 -0.92 -9.11
C LYS A 138 -14.19 -2.20 -8.32
N LYS A 139 -14.41 -3.39 -8.90
CA LYS A 139 -14.17 -4.67 -8.19
C LYS A 139 -12.77 -5.26 -8.34
N ALA A 140 -12.00 -4.81 -9.33
CA ALA A 140 -10.71 -5.43 -9.62
C ALA A 140 -9.74 -4.41 -10.20
N LYS A 141 -8.62 -4.20 -9.51
CA LYS A 141 -7.60 -3.20 -9.86
C LYS A 141 -6.21 -3.80 -9.90
N ILE A 142 -5.42 -3.36 -10.87
CA ILE A 142 -3.96 -3.42 -10.79
C ILE A 142 -3.51 -2.16 -10.06
N MET A 143 -2.71 -2.36 -9.04
CA MET A 143 -2.22 -1.36 -8.10
C MET A 143 -0.70 -1.24 -8.23
N PHE A 144 -0.22 -0.03 -8.01
CA PHE A 144 1.18 0.34 -8.07
C PHE A 144 1.53 1.09 -6.79
N SER A 145 2.58 0.68 -6.10
CA SER A 145 3.16 1.46 -5.01
C SER A 145 4.64 1.70 -5.27
N TYR A 146 5.13 2.90 -5.00
CA TYR A 146 6.50 3.27 -5.31
C TYR A 146 7.24 3.73 -4.06
N VAL A 147 8.38 3.08 -3.77
CA VAL A 147 9.30 3.50 -2.72
C VAL A 147 10.26 4.54 -3.32
N PRO A 148 10.10 5.84 -2.99
CA PRO A 148 10.98 6.86 -3.52
C PRO A 148 12.39 6.69 -2.99
N ARG A 149 13.36 7.15 -3.78
CA ARG A 149 14.73 7.29 -3.31
C ARG A 149 14.84 8.54 -2.44
N LEU A 150 15.01 8.34 -1.13
CA LEU A 150 15.13 9.42 -0.14
C LEU A 150 16.58 9.80 0.19
N SER A 151 17.56 9.04 -0.29
CA SER A 151 18.99 9.29 -0.04
C SER A 151 19.81 9.29 -1.34
N PRO A 152 20.82 10.16 -1.47
CA PRO A 152 21.76 10.12 -2.59
C PRO A 152 22.67 8.88 -2.57
N ASN A 153 22.71 8.10 -1.49
CA ASN A 153 23.44 6.83 -1.46
C ASN A 153 22.85 5.83 -2.48
N LYS A 154 23.73 5.15 -3.21
CA LYS A 154 23.33 4.07 -4.14
C LYS A 154 22.75 2.90 -3.34
N ASN A 155 21.85 2.14 -3.96
CA ASN A 155 21.24 0.91 -3.44
C ASN A 155 20.16 1.06 -2.34
N SER A 156 19.40 2.17 -2.33
CA SER A 156 18.23 2.31 -1.44
C SER A 156 17.10 3.09 -2.12
N GLY A 157 15.87 2.63 -1.92
CA GLY A 157 14.68 3.17 -2.58
C GLY A 157 14.65 2.89 -4.08
N ASP A 158 13.81 3.63 -4.81
CA ASP A 158 13.55 3.46 -6.24
C ASP A 158 13.05 2.05 -6.59
N VAL A 159 11.95 1.65 -5.92
CA VAL A 159 11.33 0.34 -6.09
C VAL A 159 9.84 0.50 -6.39
N LEU A 160 9.39 -0.06 -7.51
CA LEU A 160 7.98 -0.17 -7.85
C LEU A 160 7.45 -1.54 -7.46
N LEU A 161 6.39 -1.60 -6.65
CA LEU A 161 5.63 -2.82 -6.36
C LEU A 161 4.36 -2.83 -7.21
N VAL A 162 4.07 -3.97 -7.84
CA VAL A 162 2.83 -4.20 -8.59
C VAL A 162 2.05 -5.35 -7.95
N PHE A 163 0.76 -5.08 -7.69
CA PHE A 163 -0.14 -6.02 -7.04
C PHE A 163 -1.57 -5.84 -7.54
N GLY A 164 -2.39 -6.88 -7.45
CA GLY A 164 -3.82 -6.81 -7.71
C GLY A 164 -4.61 -6.61 -6.42
N ARG A 165 -5.72 -5.89 -6.49
CA ARG A 165 -6.80 -5.86 -5.48
C ARG A 165 -8.07 -6.39 -6.12
N ILE A 166 -8.74 -7.35 -5.48
CA ILE A 166 -10.00 -7.93 -5.94
C ILE A 166 -11.00 -7.84 -4.78
N GLU A 167 -12.12 -7.16 -5.02
CA GLU A 167 -13.23 -6.97 -4.07
C GLU A 167 -14.34 -8.01 -4.34
N MET A 168 -14.87 -8.61 -3.27
CA MET A 168 -15.83 -9.72 -3.30
C MET A 168 -17.27 -9.22 -3.15
#